data_AF-A0AAD6EWW1-F1
#
_entry.id   AF-A0AAD6EWW1-F1
#
_cell.length_a   1.000
_cell.length_b   1.000
_cell.length_c   1.000
_cell.angle_alpha   90.00
_cell.angle_beta   90.00
_cell.angle_gamma   90.00
#
_symmetry.space_group_name_H-M   'P 1'
#
loop_
_entity.id
_entity.type
_entity.pdbx_description
1 polymer ?
#
loop_
_entity_poly.entity_id
_entity_poly.type
_entity_poly.pdbx_seq_one_letter_code
_entity_poly.pdbx_strand_id
1 'polypeptide(L)'
;MGSSNFAYIVFLLLIAGAPLSYAWGVDGHYMICRIAQSRLTSTASSAVLDLLPSGANGDLASECSWADNVRTAYPWSSPLHYVDTPDNLCTYDYSNNLTQALMFLAHFMGDVHQPLHVGFTTDAGGNGITVYWYTTKTNLHSSDQVSQWDACGSSSADCANK
;
A
#
# COMPACT_ATOMS: atom_id res chain seq x y z
N MET A 1 14.28 6.70 -44.69
CA MET A 1 13.01 6.09 -44.24
C MET A 1 13.25 5.03 -43.14
N GLY A 2 13.92 5.36 -42.03
CA GLY A 2 14.32 4.33 -41.05
C GLY A 2 14.46 4.74 -39.58
N SER A 3 14.34 6.03 -39.24
CA SER A 3 14.51 6.50 -37.85
C SER A 3 13.23 6.42 -37.01
N SER A 4 12.05 6.63 -37.64
CA SER A 4 10.78 6.69 -36.92
C SER A 4 10.38 5.34 -36.32
N ASN A 5 10.53 4.25 -37.08
CA ASN A 5 10.14 2.92 -36.63
C ASN A 5 11.02 2.40 -35.48
N PHE A 6 12.30 2.79 -35.44
CA PHE A 6 13.19 2.41 -34.34
C PHE A 6 12.78 3.11 -33.03
N ALA A 7 12.42 4.39 -33.08
CA ALA A 7 11.92 5.11 -31.92
C ALA A 7 10.62 4.48 -31.37
N TYR A 8 9.71 4.04 -32.24
CA TYR A 8 8.49 3.33 -31.82
C TYR A 8 8.78 1.99 -31.17
N ILE A 9 9.73 1.22 -31.70
CA ILE A 9 10.11 -0.09 -31.13
C ILE A 9 10.78 0.10 -29.76
N VAL A 10 11.67 1.08 -29.62
CA VAL A 10 12.31 1.40 -28.34
C VAL A 10 11.27 1.89 -27.32
N PHE A 11 10.31 2.70 -27.73
CA PHE A 11 9.22 3.17 -26.87
C PHE A 11 8.30 2.03 -26.40
N LEU A 12 7.95 1.09 -27.29
CA LEU A 12 7.15 -0.09 -26.94
C LEU A 12 7.90 -1.04 -26.00
N LEU A 13 9.22 -1.22 -26.19
CA LEU A 13 10.06 -2.02 -25.30
C LEU A 13 10.21 -1.39 -23.90
N LEU A 14 10.24 -0.06 -23.80
CA LEU A 14 10.26 0.66 -22.52
C LEU A 14 8.95 0.51 -21.74
N ILE A 15 7.80 0.49 -22.42
CA ILE A 15 6.49 0.26 -21.79
C ILE A 15 6.35 -1.20 -21.35
N ALA A 16 6.82 -2.15 -22.16
CA ALA A 16 6.74 -3.59 -21.84
C ALA A 16 7.67 -4.01 -20.68
N GLY A 17 8.71 -3.22 -20.38
CA GLY A 17 9.64 -3.47 -19.26
C GLY A 17 9.29 -2.74 -17.97
N ALA A 18 8.23 -1.92 -17.95
CA ALA A 18 7.80 -1.26 -16.73
C ALA A 18 7.25 -2.31 -15.74
N PRO A 19 7.79 -2.42 -14.52
CA PRO A 19 7.24 -3.34 -13.53
C PRO A 19 5.79 -2.96 -13.27
N LEU A 20 4.91 -3.97 -13.22
CA LEU A 20 3.55 -3.79 -12.74
C LEU A 20 3.64 -3.20 -11.33
N SER A 21 3.20 -1.96 -11.16
CA SER A 21 3.12 -1.32 -9.87
C SER A 21 1.95 -1.94 -9.12
N TYR A 22 2.23 -2.84 -8.20
CA TYR A 22 1.23 -3.36 -7.28
C TYR A 22 0.81 -2.21 -6.36
N ALA A 23 -0.41 -1.71 -6.53
CA ALA A 23 -1.01 -0.78 -5.59
C ALA A 23 -1.26 -1.52 -4.27
N TRP A 24 -0.80 -0.95 -3.17
CA TRP A 24 -0.78 -1.61 -1.87
C TRP A 24 -2.18 -1.60 -1.24
N GLY A 25 -2.77 -2.78 -1.03
CA GLY A 25 -3.96 -3.00 -0.21
C GLY A 25 -3.64 -3.89 0.99
N VAL A 26 -4.61 -4.64 1.50
CA VAL A 26 -4.41 -5.61 2.61
C VAL A 26 -3.25 -6.57 2.32
N ASP A 27 -3.17 -7.08 1.08
CA ASP A 27 -2.10 -7.99 0.66
C ASP A 27 -0.72 -7.33 0.64
N GLY A 28 -0.70 -6.03 0.33
CA GLY A 28 0.50 -5.22 0.34
C GLY A 28 1.08 -5.06 1.74
N HIS A 29 0.25 -4.65 2.70
CA HIS A 29 0.63 -4.57 4.11
C HIS A 29 1.07 -5.93 4.65
N TYR A 30 0.36 -7.00 4.29
CA TYR A 30 0.71 -8.36 4.66
C TYR A 30 2.11 -8.73 4.15
N MET A 31 2.40 -8.52 2.86
CA MET A 31 3.70 -8.83 2.24
C MET A 31 4.85 -8.06 2.86
N ILE A 32 4.72 -6.73 3.04
CA ILE A 32 5.78 -5.90 3.65
C ILE A 32 6.08 -6.39 5.06
N CYS A 33 5.05 -6.61 5.87
CA CYS A 33 5.23 -7.04 7.24
C CYS A 33 5.81 -8.44 7.34
N ARG A 34 5.47 -9.34 6.41
CA ARG A 34 6.06 -10.68 6.37
C ARG A 34 7.55 -10.64 6.03
N ILE A 35 7.93 -9.81 5.05
CA ILE A 35 9.34 -9.58 4.70
C ILE A 35 10.07 -8.94 5.88
N ALA A 36 9.48 -7.93 6.52
CA ALA A 36 10.07 -7.25 7.66
C ALA A 36 10.29 -8.21 8.84
N GLN A 37 9.28 -9.02 9.18
CA GLN A 37 9.36 -10.02 10.24
C GLN A 37 10.47 -11.04 10.00
N SER A 38 10.65 -11.48 8.73
CA SER A 38 11.73 -12.41 8.36
C SER A 38 13.15 -11.82 8.52
N ARG A 39 13.26 -10.49 8.60
CA ARG A 39 14.54 -9.75 8.70
C ARG A 39 14.82 -9.21 10.10
N LEU A 40 13.96 -9.49 11.09
CA LEU A 40 14.17 -9.06 12.46
C LEU A 40 15.37 -9.77 13.08
N THR A 41 16.10 -9.04 13.92
CA THR A 41 17.09 -9.65 14.83
C THR A 41 16.36 -10.46 15.90
N SER A 42 17.06 -11.39 16.56
CA SER A 42 16.46 -12.20 17.64
C SER A 42 15.83 -11.35 18.74
N THR A 43 16.50 -10.26 19.15
CA THR A 43 15.98 -9.30 20.13
C THR A 43 14.71 -8.61 19.65
N ALA A 44 14.72 -8.10 18.41
CA ALA A 44 13.54 -7.42 17.84
C ALA A 44 12.38 -8.40 17.63
N SER A 45 12.66 -9.63 17.20
CA SER A 45 11.66 -10.67 17.03
C SER A 45 11.01 -11.05 18.36
N SER A 46 11.78 -11.16 19.44
CA SER A 46 11.21 -11.42 20.78
C SER A 46 10.29 -10.28 21.20
N ALA A 47 10.73 -9.03 21.06
CA ALA A 47 9.92 -7.87 21.41
C ALA A 47 8.62 -7.78 20.59
N VAL A 48 8.67 -8.11 19.30
CA VAL A 48 7.47 -8.17 18.44
C VAL A 48 6.52 -9.26 18.92
N LEU A 49 7.02 -10.46 19.21
CA LEU A 49 6.19 -11.57 19.70
C LEU A 49 5.54 -11.25 21.05
N ASP A 50 6.24 -10.54 21.93
CA ASP A 50 5.70 -10.13 23.24
C ASP A 50 4.59 -9.06 23.12
N LEU A 51 4.62 -8.26 22.06
CA LEU A 51 3.65 -7.18 21.82
C LEU A 51 2.42 -7.62 21.00
N LEU A 52 2.53 -8.72 20.24
CA LEU A 52 1.45 -9.22 19.40
C LEU A 52 0.29 -9.79 20.24
N PRO A 53 -0.96 -9.57 19.82
CA PRO A 53 -2.11 -10.19 20.47
C PRO A 53 -2.05 -11.71 20.29
N SER A 54 -2.57 -12.46 21.26
CA SER A 54 -2.60 -13.93 21.20
C SER A 54 -3.31 -14.48 19.96
N GLY A 55 -4.29 -13.74 19.42
CA GLY A 55 -4.99 -14.07 18.19
C GLY A 55 -4.14 -14.00 16.90
N ALA A 56 -3.02 -13.26 16.91
CA ALA A 56 -2.12 -13.13 15.77
C ALA A 56 -1.26 -14.40 15.56
N ASN A 57 -1.21 -15.31 16.54
CA ASN A 57 -0.39 -16.53 16.49
C ASN A 57 1.09 -16.28 16.14
N GLY A 58 1.62 -15.11 16.54
CA GLY A 58 2.99 -14.70 16.25
C GLY A 58 3.24 -14.24 14.80
N ASP A 59 2.22 -14.08 13.96
CA ASP A 59 2.35 -13.55 12.61
C ASP A 59 2.12 -12.03 12.63
N LEU A 60 3.17 -11.23 12.46
CA LEU A 60 3.02 -9.76 12.42
C LEU A 60 2.17 -9.33 11.21
N ALA A 61 2.28 -10.07 10.11
CA ALA A 61 1.58 -9.77 8.87
C ALA A 61 0.04 -9.81 9.02
N SER A 62 -0.51 -10.62 9.93
CA SER A 62 -1.96 -10.68 10.15
C SER A 62 -2.53 -9.40 10.76
N GLU A 63 -1.70 -8.62 11.45
CA GLU A 63 -2.11 -7.41 12.16
C GLU A 63 -1.80 -6.12 11.39
N CYS A 64 -1.06 -6.21 10.28
CA CYS A 64 -0.57 -5.01 9.60
C CYS A 64 -1.62 -4.20 8.84
N SER A 65 -2.81 -4.74 8.61
CA SER A 65 -3.97 -4.00 8.08
C SER A 65 -4.90 -3.48 9.19
N TRP A 66 -4.62 -3.77 10.46
CA TRP A 66 -5.47 -3.37 11.57
C TRP A 66 -5.66 -1.84 11.66
N ALA A 67 -4.60 -1.07 11.38
CA ALA A 67 -4.65 0.38 11.44
C ALA A 67 -5.72 0.97 10.50
N ASP A 68 -5.94 0.37 9.33
CA ASP A 68 -6.99 0.80 8.40
C ASP A 68 -8.40 0.59 8.98
N ASN A 69 -8.59 -0.52 9.69
CA ASN A 69 -9.89 -0.91 10.24
C ASN A 69 -10.34 -0.01 11.40
N VAL A 70 -9.39 0.61 12.09
CA VAL A 70 -9.69 1.44 13.27
C VAL A 70 -9.81 2.92 12.97
N ARG A 71 -9.67 3.36 11.71
CA ARG A 71 -9.80 4.78 11.30
C ARG A 71 -11.11 5.42 11.73
N THR A 72 -12.21 4.66 11.75
CA THR A 72 -13.52 5.14 12.20
C THR A 72 -13.61 5.22 13.73
N ALA A 73 -12.99 4.27 14.43
CA ALA A 73 -12.97 4.23 15.89
C ALA A 73 -12.00 5.26 16.50
N TYR A 74 -10.92 5.57 15.77
CA TYR A 74 -9.92 6.57 16.11
C TYR A 74 -9.79 7.59 14.97
N PRO A 75 -10.70 8.56 14.85
CA PRO A 75 -10.67 9.53 13.74
C PRO A 75 -9.35 10.30 13.60
N TRP A 76 -8.63 10.50 14.71
CA TRP A 76 -7.31 11.12 14.75
C TRP A 76 -6.23 10.30 14.04
N SER A 77 -6.42 8.99 13.84
CA SER A 77 -5.44 8.15 13.16
C SER A 77 -5.56 8.23 11.64
N SER A 78 -6.73 8.57 11.10
CA SER A 78 -6.98 8.61 9.65
C SER A 78 -5.97 9.50 8.88
N PRO A 79 -5.58 10.70 9.35
CA PRO A 79 -4.59 11.54 8.68
C PRO A 79 -3.15 11.04 8.77
N LEU A 80 -2.87 9.96 9.53
CA LEU A 80 -1.51 9.40 9.65
C LEU A 80 -1.19 8.39 8.53
N HIS A 81 -2.20 7.90 7.80
CA HIS A 81 -2.06 6.91 6.72
C HIS A 81 -1.52 7.51 5.40
N TYR A 82 -1.50 8.84 5.32
CA TYR A 82 -1.02 9.59 4.16
C TYR A 82 -0.33 10.85 4.65
N VAL A 83 0.63 11.33 3.86
CA VAL A 83 1.30 12.60 4.15
C VAL A 83 0.83 13.61 3.11
N ASP A 84 -0.16 14.42 3.48
CA ASP A 84 -0.47 15.65 2.77
C ASP A 84 0.47 16.75 3.27
N THR A 85 1.20 17.43 2.38
CA THR A 85 2.15 18.49 2.77
C THR A 85 1.53 19.88 2.71
N PRO A 86 1.25 20.52 3.86
CA PRO A 86 1.24 21.97 4.00
C PRO A 86 2.44 22.49 4.82
N ASP A 87 2.88 23.71 4.53
CA ASP A 87 4.21 24.27 4.89
C ASP A 87 4.53 24.46 6.39
N ASN A 88 3.66 24.12 7.36
CA ASN A 88 3.84 24.68 8.72
C ASN A 88 3.12 24.02 9.92
N LEU A 89 3.18 22.70 10.15
CA LEU A 89 2.62 22.12 11.39
C LEU A 89 3.54 21.09 12.07
N CYS A 90 3.99 21.41 13.29
CA CYS A 90 4.74 20.52 14.17
C CYS A 90 4.25 20.64 15.63
N THR A 91 3.20 19.93 16.02
CA THR A 91 2.96 19.56 17.43
C THR A 91 2.08 18.30 17.50
N TYR A 92 2.54 17.25 18.18
CA TYR A 92 1.80 16.00 18.41
C TYR A 92 2.02 15.53 19.85
N ASP A 93 0.93 15.18 20.54
CA ASP A 93 0.92 14.66 21.92
C ASP A 93 0.57 13.16 21.89
N TYR A 94 1.31 12.35 22.62
CA TYR A 94 1.32 10.89 22.52
C TYR A 94 0.88 10.23 23.83
N SER A 95 -0.10 9.32 23.75
CA SER A 95 -0.44 8.40 24.84
C SER A 95 0.11 7.00 24.53
N ASN A 96 0.74 6.41 25.55
CA ASN A 96 1.71 5.34 25.43
C ASN A 96 1.06 3.94 25.51
N ASN A 97 0.62 3.43 24.36
CA ASN A 97 0.29 2.01 24.15
C ASN A 97 1.26 1.42 23.10
N LEU A 98 2.19 0.57 23.57
CA LEU A 98 3.27 0.02 22.74
C LEU A 98 2.80 -0.98 21.68
N THR A 99 1.73 -1.73 21.93
CA THR A 99 1.14 -2.62 20.92
C THR A 99 0.54 -1.81 19.78
N GLN A 100 -0.23 -0.77 20.10
CA GLN A 100 -0.78 0.13 19.07
C GLN A 100 0.35 0.85 18.32
N ALA A 101 1.41 1.28 19.02
CA ALA A 101 2.56 1.92 18.41
C ALA A 101 3.27 1.00 17.41
N LEU A 102 3.44 -0.28 17.75
CA LEU A 102 4.02 -1.28 16.86
C LEU A 102 3.15 -1.49 15.61
N MET A 103 1.83 -1.62 15.79
CA MET A 103 0.88 -1.82 14.69
C MET A 103 0.85 -0.59 13.76
N PHE A 104 0.79 0.62 14.32
CA PHE A 104 0.88 1.86 13.55
C PHE A 104 2.22 1.99 12.82
N LEU A 105 3.33 1.72 13.49
CA LEU A 105 4.66 1.80 12.88
C LEU A 105 4.80 0.83 11.70
N ALA A 106 4.40 -0.43 11.87
CA ALA A 106 4.48 -1.44 10.81
C ALA A 106 3.59 -1.05 9.61
N HIS A 107 2.40 -0.52 9.88
CA HIS A 107 1.47 -0.07 8.86
C HIS A 107 2.00 1.15 8.08
N PHE A 108 2.40 2.23 8.77
CA PHE A 108 2.89 3.46 8.14
C PHE A 108 4.22 3.29 7.41
N MET A 109 5.07 2.37 7.87
CA MET A 109 6.26 1.99 7.10
C MET A 109 5.88 1.32 5.77
N GLY A 110 4.72 0.67 5.68
CA GLY A 110 4.15 0.23 4.41
C GLY A 110 3.63 1.38 3.56
N ASP A 111 2.82 2.26 4.15
CA ASP A 111 2.22 3.42 3.45
C ASP A 111 3.27 4.36 2.85
N VAL A 112 4.37 4.63 3.53
CA VAL A 112 5.44 5.49 2.99
C VAL A 112 6.06 4.93 1.70
N HIS A 113 6.00 3.61 1.49
CA HIS A 113 6.49 2.96 0.27
C HIS A 113 5.40 2.83 -0.82
N GLN A 114 4.16 3.19 -0.52
CA GLN A 114 3.04 3.30 -1.47
C GLN A 114 3.22 4.63 -2.23
N PRO A 115 3.56 4.63 -3.53
CA PRO A 115 3.95 5.86 -4.24
C PRO A 115 2.87 6.95 -4.30
N LEU A 116 1.59 6.58 -4.21
CA LEU A 116 0.42 7.45 -4.24
C LEU A 116 -0.05 7.88 -2.83
N HIS A 117 0.48 7.30 -1.74
CA HIS A 117 0.32 7.81 -0.36
C HIS A 117 1.29 8.98 -0.06
N VAL A 118 2.24 9.23 -0.97
CA VAL A 118 3.09 10.43 -1.03
C VAL A 118 2.77 11.20 -2.32
N GLY A 119 1.47 11.44 -2.55
CA GLY A 119 0.95 12.06 -3.77
C GLY A 119 0.61 13.55 -3.62
N PHE A 120 -0.05 14.11 -4.64
CA PHE A 120 -0.47 15.51 -4.60
C PHE A 120 -1.78 15.69 -3.84
N THR A 121 -1.89 16.77 -3.07
CA THR A 121 -3.14 17.13 -2.36
C THR A 121 -4.27 17.48 -3.33
N THR A 122 -3.94 17.96 -4.54
CA THR A 122 -4.90 18.37 -5.57
C THR A 122 -5.74 17.22 -6.13
N ASP A 123 -5.25 15.99 -6.03
CA ASP A 123 -5.96 14.79 -6.46
C ASP A 123 -6.15 13.76 -5.34
N ALA A 124 -5.86 14.15 -4.08
CA ALA A 124 -5.91 13.29 -2.89
C ALA A 124 -5.12 11.99 -3.10
N GLY A 125 -3.88 12.12 -3.59
CA GLY A 125 -3.01 10.99 -3.90
C GLY A 125 -3.49 10.16 -5.10
N GLY A 126 -4.27 10.74 -6.02
CA GLY A 126 -4.86 10.03 -7.15
C GLY A 126 -6.27 9.46 -6.91
N ASN A 127 -6.88 9.66 -5.73
CA ASN A 127 -8.29 9.30 -5.49
C ASN A 127 -9.25 10.12 -6.37
N GLY A 128 -8.89 11.35 -6.71
CA GLY A 128 -9.64 12.23 -7.61
C GLY A 128 -9.47 11.88 -9.10
N ILE A 129 -8.52 11.01 -9.45
CA ILE A 129 -8.25 10.63 -10.84
C ILE A 129 -8.99 9.32 -11.14
N THR A 130 -10.10 9.43 -11.88
CA THR A 130 -10.84 8.26 -12.35
C THR A 130 -10.12 7.62 -13.54
N VAL A 131 -9.85 6.32 -13.45
CA VAL A 131 -9.25 5.52 -14.52
C VAL A 131 -10.11 4.29 -14.81
N TYR A 132 -9.88 3.64 -15.94
CA TYR A 132 -10.41 2.30 -16.21
C TYR A 132 -9.27 1.31 -16.04
N TRP A 133 -9.43 0.36 -15.11
CA TRP A 133 -8.56 -0.82 -15.00
C TRP A 133 -9.23 -1.95 -15.77
N TYR A 134 -8.70 -2.27 -16.95
CA TYR A 134 -9.38 -3.10 -17.96
C TYR A 134 -10.79 -2.55 -18.27
N THR A 135 -11.83 -3.28 -17.88
CA THR A 135 -13.25 -2.92 -18.07
C THR A 135 -13.84 -2.22 -16.86
N THR A 136 -13.18 -2.27 -15.70
CA THR A 136 -13.73 -1.75 -14.46
C THR A 136 -13.29 -0.31 -14.23
N LYS A 137 -14.26 0.56 -13.96
CA LYS A 137 -14.01 1.94 -13.56
C LYS A 137 -13.50 1.97 -12.11
N THR A 138 -12.34 2.57 -11.89
CA THR A 138 -11.72 2.73 -10.56
C THR A 138 -11.04 4.11 -10.45
N ASN A 139 -10.36 4.38 -9.34
CA ASN A 139 -9.49 5.57 -9.20
C ASN A 139 -8.01 5.16 -9.23
N LEU A 140 -7.12 6.10 -9.54
CA LEU A 140 -5.69 5.83 -9.71
C LEU A 140 -5.03 5.34 -8.41
N HIS A 141 -5.55 5.78 -7.26
CA HIS A 141 -5.09 5.42 -5.93
C HIS A 141 -5.56 4.04 -5.44
N SER A 142 -6.53 3.43 -6.14
CA SER A 142 -7.21 2.23 -5.67
C SER A 142 -6.25 1.04 -5.61
N SER A 143 -6.21 0.41 -4.44
CA SER A 143 -5.49 -0.83 -4.16
C SER A 143 -6.14 -2.08 -4.77
N ASP A 144 -7.37 -1.96 -5.28
CA ASP A 144 -8.15 -3.10 -5.79
C ASP A 144 -7.62 -3.66 -7.12
N GLN A 145 -6.55 -3.09 -7.68
CA GLN A 145 -5.95 -3.62 -8.91
C GLN A 145 -5.41 -5.05 -8.72
N VAL A 146 -4.90 -5.38 -7.52
CA VAL A 146 -4.36 -6.72 -7.20
C VAL A 146 -5.48 -7.73 -6.94
N SER A 147 -6.49 -7.35 -6.15
CA SER A 147 -7.65 -8.22 -5.89
C SER A 147 -8.45 -8.49 -7.19
N GLN A 148 -8.50 -7.51 -8.09
CA GLN A 148 -9.11 -7.66 -9.42
C GLN A 148 -8.25 -8.52 -10.35
N TRP A 149 -6.91 -8.49 -10.24
CA TRP A 149 -6.02 -9.41 -10.95
C TRP A 149 -6.17 -10.87 -10.46
N ASP A 150 -6.20 -11.09 -9.14
CA ASP A 150 -6.40 -12.41 -8.56
C ASP A 150 -7.81 -12.97 -8.89
N ALA A 151 -8.81 -12.10 -8.99
CA ALA A 151 -10.16 -12.46 -9.43
C ALA A 151 -10.24 -12.84 -10.93
N CYS A 152 -9.36 -12.29 -11.77
CA CYS A 152 -9.30 -12.60 -13.19
C CYS A 152 -8.40 -13.79 -13.52
N GLY A 153 -7.48 -14.18 -12.63
CA GLY A 153 -6.35 -15.03 -13.03
C GLY A 153 -5.47 -14.29 -14.04
N SER A 154 -4.33 -14.89 -14.43
CA SER A 154 -3.29 -14.24 -15.24
C SER A 154 -3.66 -13.88 -16.69
N SER A 155 -4.95 -13.71 -17.03
CA SER A 155 -5.46 -13.46 -18.38
C SER A 155 -6.40 -12.24 -18.42
N SER A 156 -6.15 -11.34 -19.38
CA SER A 156 -6.96 -10.14 -19.62
C SER A 156 -8.34 -10.44 -20.21
N ALA A 157 -8.57 -11.65 -20.73
CA ALA A 157 -9.84 -12.07 -21.31
C ALA A 157 -10.90 -12.38 -20.23
N ASP A 158 -10.46 -12.81 -19.06
CA ASP A 158 -11.33 -13.13 -17.92
C ASP A 158 -11.83 -11.86 -17.21
N CYS A 159 -11.05 -10.78 -17.22
CA CYS A 159 -11.47 -9.46 -16.73
C CYS A 159 -12.52 -8.79 -17.62
N ALA A 160 -12.54 -9.07 -18.94
CA ALA A 160 -13.37 -8.34 -19.87
C ALA A 160 -14.86 -8.74 -19.86
N ASN A 161 -15.21 -9.84 -19.19
CA ASN A 161 -16.54 -10.45 -19.21
C ASN A 161 -17.26 -10.45 -17.85
N LYS A 162 -16.81 -9.64 -16.88
CA LYS A 162 -17.50 -9.42 -15.60
C LYS A 162 -17.87 -7.95 -15.41
#